data_AF-A0A6P0MC03-F1
#
_entry.id   AF-A0A6P0MC03-F1
#
_cell.length_a   1.000
_cell.length_b   1.000
_cell.length_c   1.000
_cell.angle_alpha   90.00
_cell.angle_beta   90.00
_cell.angle_gamma   90.00
#
_symmetry.space_group_name_H-M   'P 1'
#
loop_
_entity.id
_entity.type
_entity.pdbx_description
1 polymer ?
#
loop_
_entity_poly.entity_id
_entity_poly.type
_entity_poly.pdbx_seq_one_letter_code
_entity_poly.pdbx_strand_id
1 'polypeptide(L)'
;MSLEIVLTNIQLLLARPEAADMRKIHHYAAQRNASIEEVSYMVKLYTQTPLPTNSMGVELYVGNQKIRKYSQFKHGIYFKVNDPQQLSTLQGEEVRFRTPGTEEFINTGIRVPAEETTERSITTAVRETIQLPTQQEVLQQ
;
A
#
# COMPACT_ATOMS: atom_id res chain seq x y z
N MET A 1 8.88 17.26 21.14
CA MET A 1 9.67 16.24 20.42
C MET A 1 9.12 16.18 19.01
N SER A 2 9.93 16.51 18.01
CA SER A 2 9.53 16.39 16.61
C SER A 2 9.52 14.90 16.24
N LEU A 3 8.48 14.48 15.53
CA LEU A 3 8.33 13.10 15.10
C LEU A 3 9.25 12.86 13.89
N GLU A 4 10.24 11.99 14.02
CA GLU A 4 11.11 11.60 12.92
C GLU A 4 10.70 10.20 12.44
N ILE A 5 10.15 10.13 11.21
CA ILE A 5 9.81 8.86 10.57
C ILE A 5 10.71 8.71 9.35
N VAL A 6 11.58 7.70 9.40
CA VAL A 6 12.45 7.33 8.29
C VAL A 6 11.92 6.04 7.69
N LEU A 7 11.56 6.07 6.40
CA LEU A 7 11.29 4.86 5.64
C LEU A 7 12.61 4.29 5.11
N THR A 8 12.74 2.96 5.13
CA THR A 8 13.93 2.25 4.65
C THR A 8 13.68 1.48 3.37
N ASN A 9 12.43 1.05 3.15
CA ASN A 9 12.04 0.27 1.98
C ASN A 9 10.52 0.34 1.75
N ILE A 10 10.09 0.10 0.53
CA ILE A 10 8.70 -0.08 0.12
C ILE A 10 8.60 -1.29 -0.82
N GLN A 11 7.61 -2.14 -0.59
CA GLN A 11 7.32 -3.29 -1.44
C GLN A 11 5.86 -3.26 -1.88
N LEU A 12 5.64 -3.54 -3.16
CA LEU A 12 4.33 -3.79 -3.74
C LEU A 12 4.17 -5.31 -3.90
N LEU A 13 3.16 -5.87 -3.25
CA LEU A 13 2.88 -7.31 -3.21
C LEU A 13 1.47 -7.57 -3.73
N LEU A 14 1.28 -8.68 -4.43
CA LEU A 14 -0.04 -9.11 -4.90
C LEU A 14 -0.59 -10.18 -3.95
N ALA A 15 -1.86 -10.07 -3.60
CA ALA A 15 -2.55 -11.02 -2.74
C ALA A 15 -3.92 -11.37 -3.30
N ARG A 16 -4.43 -12.56 -2.93
CA ARG A 16 -5.82 -12.92 -3.18
C ARG A 16 -6.74 -11.92 -2.47
N PRO A 17 -7.76 -11.38 -3.17
CA PRO A 17 -8.76 -10.54 -2.52
C PRO A 17 -9.59 -11.33 -1.50
N GLU A 18 -9.88 -10.71 -0.36
CA GLU A 18 -10.87 -11.22 0.58
C GLU A 18 -12.29 -10.84 0.11
N ALA A 19 -13.32 -11.41 0.73
CA ALA A 19 -14.72 -11.11 0.38
C ALA A 19 -15.05 -9.60 0.43
N ALA A 20 -14.42 -8.85 1.35
CA ALA A 20 -14.60 -7.40 1.42
C ALA A 20 -13.93 -6.66 0.26
N ASP A 21 -12.80 -7.16 -0.23
CA ASP A 21 -12.09 -6.61 -1.39
C ASP A 21 -12.84 -6.91 -2.68
N MET A 22 -13.33 -8.14 -2.82
CA MET A 22 -14.18 -8.53 -3.96
C MET A 22 -15.37 -7.60 -4.12
N ARG A 23 -16.04 -7.24 -3.02
CA ARG A 23 -17.14 -6.25 -3.06
C ARG A 23 -16.70 -4.88 -3.59
N LYS A 24 -15.50 -4.41 -3.22
CA LYS A 24 -14.95 -3.14 -3.73
C LYS A 24 -14.55 -3.25 -5.19
N ILE A 25 -13.87 -4.32 -5.57
CA ILE A 25 -13.44 -4.58 -6.96
C ILE A 25 -14.67 -4.60 -7.87
N HIS A 26 -15.72 -5.34 -7.51
CA HIS A 26 -16.97 -5.36 -8.28
C HIS A 26 -17.66 -4.00 -8.30
N HIS A 27 -17.64 -3.25 -7.20
CA HIS A 27 -18.19 -1.90 -7.17
C HIS A 27 -17.47 -0.97 -8.16
N TYR A 28 -16.13 -0.98 -8.19
CA TYR A 28 -15.37 -0.19 -9.15
C TYR A 28 -15.55 -0.66 -10.59
N ALA A 29 -15.60 -1.98 -10.80
CA ALA A 29 -15.86 -2.58 -12.12
C ALA A 29 -17.22 -2.14 -12.68
N ALA A 30 -18.26 -2.19 -11.83
CA ALA A 30 -19.60 -1.74 -12.19
C ALA A 30 -19.67 -0.24 -12.47
N GLN A 31 -19.01 0.60 -11.66
CA GLN A 31 -18.95 2.04 -11.88
C GLN A 31 -18.29 2.43 -13.22
N ARG A 32 -17.34 1.63 -13.68
CA ARG A 32 -16.59 1.90 -14.92
C ARG A 32 -17.11 1.15 -16.13
N ASN A 33 -18.10 0.27 -15.94
CA ASN A 33 -18.56 -0.66 -16.96
C ASN A 33 -17.39 -1.42 -17.63
N ALA A 34 -16.42 -1.85 -16.82
CA ALA A 34 -15.19 -2.49 -17.28
C ALA A 34 -14.82 -3.65 -16.35
N SER A 35 -14.19 -4.68 -16.91
CA SER A 35 -13.56 -5.72 -16.10
C SER A 35 -12.30 -5.15 -15.43
N ILE A 36 -12.12 -5.46 -14.14
CA ILE A 36 -10.96 -5.07 -13.35
C ILE A 36 -10.35 -6.35 -12.81
N GLU A 37 -9.02 -6.38 -12.73
CA GLU A 37 -8.28 -7.50 -12.14
C GLU A 37 -8.76 -7.80 -10.71
N GLU A 38 -9.05 -9.07 -10.43
CA GLU A 38 -9.48 -9.54 -9.11
C GLU A 38 -8.27 -9.76 -8.18
N VAL A 39 -7.54 -8.68 -7.92
CA VAL A 39 -6.29 -8.69 -7.14
C VAL A 39 -6.36 -7.67 -6.01
N SER A 40 -5.73 -7.99 -4.87
CA SER A 40 -5.45 -7.01 -3.83
C SER A 40 -3.98 -6.63 -3.84
N TYR A 41 -3.70 -5.36 -4.11
CA TYR A 41 -2.36 -4.80 -4.05
C TYR A 41 -2.05 -4.40 -2.62
N MET A 42 -1.09 -5.07 -2.00
CA MET A 42 -0.62 -4.80 -0.66
C MET A 42 0.69 -4.03 -0.73
N VAL A 43 0.71 -2.82 -0.19
CA VAL A 43 1.91 -2.01 -0.11
C VAL A 43 2.46 -2.09 1.30
N LYS A 44 3.68 -2.63 1.41
CA LYS A 44 4.42 -2.78 2.67
C LYS A 44 5.46 -1.68 2.77
N LEU A 45 5.35 -0.85 3.80
CA LEU A 45 6.27 0.23 4.12
C LEU A 45 7.13 -0.20 5.29
N TYR A 46 8.45 -0.16 5.15
CA TYR A 46 9.39 -0.43 6.23
C TYR A 46 9.87 0.88 6.83
N THR A 47 9.81 0.98 8.16
CA THR A 47 10.28 2.12 8.94
C THR A 47 11.54 1.73 9.72
N GLN A 48 12.50 2.64 9.83
CA GLN A 48 13.71 2.43 10.62
C GLN A 48 13.37 2.26 12.10
N THR A 49 12.46 3.09 12.60
CA THR A 49 11.96 3.09 13.98
C THR A 49 10.49 2.67 14.01
N PRO A 50 10.01 2.04 15.09
CA PRO A 50 8.59 1.76 15.25
C PRO A 50 7.77 3.05 15.20
N LEU A 51 6.67 3.03 14.45
CA LEU A 51 5.75 4.17 14.44
C LEU A 51 5.12 4.38 15.83
N PRO A 52 4.86 5.63 16.22
CA PRO A 52 4.26 5.93 17.51
C PRO A 52 2.91 5.23 17.66
N THR A 53 2.73 4.50 18.75
CA THR A 53 1.46 3.87 19.14
C THR A 53 0.65 4.78 20.09
N ASN A 54 0.80 6.10 19.98
CA ASN A 54 0.07 7.04 20.81
C ASN A 54 -1.39 7.19 20.33
N SER A 55 -2.24 7.78 21.17
CA SER A 55 -3.67 7.97 20.89
C SER A 55 -3.96 8.85 19.67
N MET A 56 -2.99 9.68 19.26
CA MET A 56 -3.10 10.49 18.05
C MET A 56 -2.80 9.66 16.80
N GLY A 57 -1.82 8.76 16.85
CA GLY A 57 -1.39 8.00 15.68
C GLY A 57 -0.71 8.90 14.62
N VAL A 58 -0.54 8.36 13.42
CA VAL A 58 0.04 9.05 12.26
C VAL A 58 -0.85 8.86 11.04
N GLU A 59 -1.00 9.92 10.25
CA GLU A 59 -1.70 9.87 8.97
C GLU A 59 -0.71 9.58 7.85
N LEU A 60 -1.00 8.56 7.05
CA LEU A 60 -0.22 8.20 5.88
C LEU A 60 -0.75 8.94 4.65
N TYR A 61 0.16 9.51 3.88
CA TYR A 61 -0.11 10.14 2.60
C TYR A 61 0.79 9.55 1.52
N VAL A 62 0.25 9.42 0.31
CA VAL A 62 1.01 9.11 -0.90
C VAL A 62 0.64 10.16 -1.93
N GLY A 63 1.61 10.97 -2.32
CA GLY A 63 1.32 12.22 -3.02
C GLY A 63 0.32 13.04 -2.21
N ASN A 64 -0.76 13.51 -2.84
CA ASN A 64 -1.81 14.30 -2.17
C ASN A 64 -2.95 13.45 -1.57
N GLN A 65 -2.86 12.12 -1.65
CA GLN A 65 -3.92 11.22 -1.20
C GLN A 65 -3.67 10.74 0.23
N LYS A 66 -4.66 10.89 1.12
CA LYS A 66 -4.64 10.27 2.44
C LYS A 66 -4.94 8.78 2.30
N ILE A 67 -4.03 7.94 2.77
CA ILE A 67 -4.13 6.48 2.67
C ILE A 67 -4.57 5.90 4.01
N ARG A 68 -5.57 5.01 3.96
CA ARG A 68 -6.02 4.29 5.15
C ARG A 68 -5.07 3.12 5.45
N LYS A 69 -4.49 3.12 6.65
CA LYS A 69 -3.72 1.98 7.18
C LYS A 69 -4.59 0.72 7.19
N TYR A 70 -4.03 -0.38 6.70
CA TYR A 70 -4.65 -1.70 6.78
C TYR A 70 -4.15 -2.48 8.00
N SER A 71 -2.83 -2.61 8.15
CA SER A 71 -2.20 -3.31 9.28
C SER A 71 -0.86 -2.65 9.65
N GLN A 72 -0.31 -3.04 10.80
CA GLN A 72 0.98 -2.55 11.31
C GLN A 72 1.81 -3.72 11.84
N PHE A 73 3.12 -3.64 11.64
CA PHE A 73 4.10 -4.53 12.22
C PHE A 73 5.19 -3.71 12.93
N LYS A 74 6.10 -4.39 13.65
CA LYS A 74 7.09 -3.73 14.52
C LYS A 74 7.93 -2.66 13.80
N HIS A 75 8.21 -2.86 12.52
CA HIS A 75 9.07 -2.01 11.70
C HIS A 75 8.35 -1.49 10.45
N GLY A 76 7.05 -1.24 10.54
CA GLY A 76 6.34 -0.68 9.39
C GLY A 76 4.84 -0.86 9.37
N ILE A 77 4.25 -0.56 8.22
CA ILE A 77 2.82 -0.60 7.99
C ILE A 77 2.48 -1.21 6.64
N TYR A 78 1.26 -1.73 6.57
CA TYR A 78 0.64 -2.16 5.34
C TYR A 78 -0.54 -1.24 5.00
N PHE A 79 -0.70 -0.92 3.73
CA PHE A 79 -1.96 -0.43 3.18
C PHE A 79 -2.36 -1.25 1.96
N LYS A 80 -3.66 -1.21 1.63
CA LYS A 80 -4.26 -2.00 0.56
C LYS A 80 -4.88 -1.09 -0.48
N VAL A 81 -4.67 -1.46 -1.74
CA VAL A 81 -5.31 -0.85 -2.92
C VAL A 81 -6.03 -1.97 -3.66
N ASN A 82 -7.31 -1.76 -3.97
CA ASN A 82 -8.17 -2.74 -4.65
C ASN A 82 -8.52 -2.29 -6.08
N ASP A 83 -8.00 -1.15 -6.50
CA ASP A 83 -8.30 -0.54 -7.77
C ASP A 83 -6.98 -0.27 -8.51
N PRO A 84 -6.72 -0.92 -9.66
CA PRO A 84 -5.54 -0.69 -10.46
C PRO A 84 -5.37 0.76 -10.89
N GLN A 85 -6.46 1.48 -11.20
CA GLN A 85 -6.35 2.90 -11.55
C GLN A 85 -5.89 3.74 -10.36
N GLN A 86 -6.44 3.48 -9.17
CA GLN A 86 -5.93 4.12 -7.96
C GLN A 86 -4.45 3.78 -7.77
N LEU A 87 -4.04 2.53 -7.93
CA LEU A 87 -2.63 2.15 -7.81
C LEU A 87 -1.73 2.95 -8.75
N SER A 88 -2.11 3.08 -10.03
CA SER A 88 -1.35 3.88 -11.00
C SER A 88 -1.22 5.35 -10.58
N THR A 89 -2.21 5.93 -9.91
CA THR A 89 -2.11 7.30 -9.37
C THR A 89 -1.20 7.43 -8.14
N LEU A 90 -0.89 6.31 -7.48
CA LEU A 90 0.00 6.29 -6.32
C LEU A 90 1.45 5.98 -6.71
N GLN A 91 1.67 5.28 -7.81
CA GLN A 91 3.00 4.91 -8.29
C GLN A 91 3.83 6.15 -8.64
N GLY A 92 5.10 6.16 -8.24
CA GLY A 92 6.02 7.28 -8.41
C GLY A 92 5.80 8.45 -7.42
N GLU A 93 4.69 8.47 -6.70
CA GLU A 93 4.40 9.48 -5.68
C GLU A 93 5.16 9.22 -4.38
N GLU A 94 5.52 10.31 -3.69
CA GLU A 94 6.25 10.25 -2.43
C GLU A 94 5.33 9.84 -1.28
N VAL A 95 5.84 8.95 -0.43
CA VAL A 95 5.21 8.59 0.84
C VAL A 95 5.53 9.66 1.89
N ARG A 96 4.51 10.19 2.53
CA ARG A 96 4.63 11.24 3.56
C ARG A 96 3.79 10.89 4.77
N PHE A 97 4.21 11.36 5.95
CA PHE A 97 3.43 11.21 7.18
C PHE A 97 3.03 12.56 7.73
N ARG A 98 1.94 12.59 8.49
CA ARG A 98 1.48 13.78 9.19
C ARG A 98 0.93 13.41 10.55
N THR A 99 1.15 14.25 11.54
CA THR A 99 0.48 14.09 12.84
C THR A 99 -0.95 14.63 12.73
N PRO A 100 -1.98 13.93 13.20
CA PRO A 100 -3.33 14.47 13.16
C PRO A 100 -3.43 15.84 13.85
N GLY A 101 -4.06 16.79 13.17
CA GLY A 101 -4.21 18.16 13.66
C GLY A 101 -3.03 19.09 13.35
N THR A 102 -1.98 18.60 12.68
CA THR A 102 -0.88 19.44 12.17
C THR A 102 -0.97 19.60 10.66
N GLU A 103 -0.39 20.69 10.13
CA GLU A 103 -0.25 20.90 8.68
C GLU A 103 1.11 20.42 8.14
N GLU A 104 2.07 20.21 9.03
CA GLU A 104 3.43 19.83 8.68
C GLU A 104 3.54 18.36 8.27
N PHE A 105 4.12 18.13 7.09
CA PHE A 105 4.42 16.79 6.58
C PHE A 105 5.85 16.37 6.94
N ILE A 106 5.98 15.11 7.33
CA ILE A 106 7.24 14.39 7.43
C ILE A 106 7.47 13.72 6.08
N ASN A 107 8.34 14.33 5.28
CA ASN A 107 8.74 13.79 3.98
C ASN A 107 9.72 12.63 4.18
N THR A 108 9.49 11.52 3.50
CA THR A 108 10.32 10.31 3.69
C THR A 108 11.36 10.15 2.59
N GLY A 109 11.23 10.88 1.47
CA GLY A 109 12.06 10.73 0.28
C GLY A 109 11.85 9.43 -0.50
N ILE A 110 11.01 8.49 0.01
CA ILE A 110 10.72 7.21 -0.64
C ILE A 110 9.43 7.31 -1.44
N ARG A 111 9.47 6.79 -2.67
CA ARG A 111 8.34 6.79 -3.61
C ARG A 111 7.79 5.40 -3.81
N VAL A 112 6.49 5.30 -4.12
CA VAL A 112 5.86 4.03 -4.47
C VAL A 112 6.49 3.49 -5.76
N PRO A 113 6.93 2.22 -5.80
CA PRO A 113 7.59 1.68 -6.97
C PRO A 113 6.62 1.63 -8.16
N ALA A 114 7.08 2.09 -9.32
CA ALA A 114 6.40 1.86 -10.58
C ALA A 114 6.54 0.38 -10.98
N GLU A 115 5.58 -0.15 -11.75
CA GLU A 115 5.54 -1.57 -12.15
C GLU A 115 6.88 -2.08 -12.73
N GLU A 116 7.62 -1.23 -13.45
CA GLU A 116 8.91 -1.56 -14.09
C GLU A 116 10.01 -1.97 -13.10
N THR A 117 9.96 -1.53 -11.83
CA THR A 117 10.96 -1.95 -10.81
C THR A 117 10.62 -3.32 -10.20
N THR A 118 9.45 -3.84 -10.52
CA THR A 118 8.95 -5.14 -10.04
C THR A 118 9.25 -6.25 -11.05
N GLU A 119 9.94 -5.95 -12.15
CA GLU A 119 10.27 -6.95 -13.17
C GLU A 119 11.21 -8.06 -12.68
N ARG A 120 11.92 -7.89 -11.55
CA ARG A 120 12.70 -9.00 -10.95
C ARG A 120 11.89 -9.98 -10.09
N SER A 121 10.60 -9.71 -9.83
CA SER A 121 9.72 -10.65 -9.11
C SER A 121 8.44 -11.01 -9.88
N ILE A 122 8.07 -10.29 -10.94
CA ILE A 122 6.82 -10.57 -11.69
C ILE A 122 7.03 -11.12 -13.11
N THR A 123 8.25 -11.13 -13.69
CA THR A 123 8.46 -11.58 -15.09
C THR A 123 8.36 -13.10 -15.35
N THR A 124 7.69 -13.86 -14.47
CA THR A 124 7.25 -15.24 -14.77
C THR A 124 5.83 -15.54 -14.26
N ALA A 125 5.18 -14.64 -13.51
CA ALA A 125 3.92 -14.92 -12.84
C ALA A 125 2.64 -14.46 -13.59
N VAL A 126 2.79 -13.77 -14.72
CA VAL A 126 1.68 -13.04 -15.38
C VAL A 126 0.87 -13.90 -16.37
N ARG A 127 1.14 -15.20 -16.54
CA ARG A 127 0.42 -15.98 -17.56
C ARG A 127 -0.14 -17.34 -17.17
N GLU A 128 0.07 -17.80 -15.94
CA GLU A 128 -0.57 -19.02 -15.48
C GLU A 128 -1.18 -18.77 -14.10
N THR A 129 -2.23 -19.51 -13.82
CA THR A 129 -3.09 -19.54 -12.63
C THR A 129 -2.32 -19.81 -11.33
N ILE A 130 -1.32 -18.99 -11.02
CA ILE A 130 -0.47 -19.09 -9.84
C ILE A 130 -1.29 -18.56 -8.68
N GLN A 131 -1.54 -19.44 -7.71
CA GLN A 131 -2.27 -19.14 -6.50
C GLN A 131 -1.61 -17.94 -5.81
N LEU A 132 -2.19 -16.75 -5.98
CA LEU A 132 -1.78 -15.57 -5.23
C LEU A 132 -1.83 -15.92 -3.74
N PRO A 133 -0.81 -15.55 -2.96
CA PRO A 133 -0.83 -15.78 -1.52
C PRO A 133 -2.06 -15.08 -0.92
N THR A 134 -2.60 -15.66 0.13
CA THR A 134 -3.61 -15.02 0.96
C THR A 134 -3.03 -13.74 1.59
N GLN A 135 -3.91 -12.81 1.97
CA GLN A 135 -3.47 -11.59 2.66
C GLN A 135 -2.75 -11.93 3.98
N GLN A 136 -3.19 -12.99 4.67
CA GLN A 136 -2.53 -13.46 5.88
C GLN A 136 -1.09 -13.92 5.62
N GLU A 137 -0.84 -14.67 4.55
CA GLU A 137 0.51 -15.10 4.18
C GLU A 137 1.40 -13.90 3.82
N VAL A 138 0.86 -12.89 3.12
CA VAL A 138 1.60 -11.65 2.83
C VAL A 138 1.95 -10.87 4.09
N LEU A 139 1.05 -10.82 5.07
CA LEU A 139 1.29 -10.14 6.34
C LEU A 139 2.34 -10.82 7.23
N GLN A 140 2.60 -12.11 7.01
CA GLN A 140 3.57 -12.91 7.77
C GLN A 140 5.00 -12.88 7.20
N GLN A 141 5.18 -12.40 5.96
CA GLN A 141 6.48 -12.09 5.37
C GLN A 141 7.04 -10.80 5.99
#